data_AF-A0A1Q6K3I2-F1
#
_entry.id   AF-A0A1Q6K3I2-F1
#
_cell.length_a   1.000
_cell.length_b   1.000
_cell.length_c   1.000
_cell.angle_alpha   90.00
_cell.angle_beta   90.00
_cell.angle_gamma   90.00
#
_symmetry.space_group_name_H-M   'P 1'
#
loop_
_entity.id
_entity.type
_entity.pdbx_description
1 polymer ?
#
loop_
_entity_poly.entity_id
_entity_poly.type
_entity_poly.pdbx_seq_one_letter_code
_entity_poly.pdbx_strand_id
1 'polypeptide(L)'
;MTKEQAIEKCKKIINTNNKVVKEARRVRDINTMNLVANLDDESIAIETVLNMLKEKDVEIEKLKKDFKIVDEECSRLERKEAKQDKMIDLMAERINWLCKTNGILLDKEHGVNFDEKDIKQYFERKVEYGR
;
A
#
# COMPACT_ATOMS: atom_id res chain seq x y z
N MET A 1 -16.53 16.75 -16.00
CA MET A 1 -17.23 15.45 -16.18
C MET A 1 -16.61 14.47 -15.20
N THR A 2 -17.39 13.85 -14.32
CA THR A 2 -16.90 12.83 -13.36
C THR A 2 -16.78 11.46 -14.01
N LYS A 3 -16.14 10.51 -13.32
CA LYS A 3 -16.05 9.10 -13.74
C LYS A 3 -17.43 8.48 -13.96
N GLU A 4 -18.34 8.67 -13.02
CA GLU A 4 -19.71 8.13 -13.07
C GLU A 4 -20.48 8.75 -14.25
N GLN A 5 -20.30 10.06 -14.48
CA GLN A 5 -20.88 10.74 -15.63
C GLN A 5 -20.34 10.23 -16.97
N ALA A 6 -19.05 9.90 -17.05
CA ALA A 6 -18.44 9.33 -18.25
C ALA A 6 -18.94 7.90 -18.51
N ILE A 7 -18.99 7.05 -17.48
CA ILE A 7 -19.53 5.69 -17.58
C ILE A 7 -21.00 5.72 -18.02
N GLU A 8 -21.80 6.62 -17.46
CA GLU A 8 -23.21 6.78 -17.83
C GLU A 8 -23.37 7.23 -19.28
N LYS A 9 -22.51 8.13 -19.78
CA LYS A 9 -22.49 8.49 -21.19
C LYS A 9 -22.13 7.31 -22.09
N CYS A 10 -21.12 6.51 -21.73
CA CYS A 10 -20.75 5.30 -22.50
C CYS A 10 -21.91 4.30 -22.59
N LYS A 11 -22.60 4.04 -21.47
CA LYS A 11 -23.81 3.19 -21.46
C LYS A 11 -24.92 3.72 -22.37
N LYS A 12 -25.12 5.05 -22.40
CA LYS A 12 -26.09 5.69 -23.30
C LYS A 12 -25.70 5.55 -24.77
N ILE A 13 -24.41 5.63 -25.10
CA ILE A 13 -23.89 5.41 -26.46
C ILE A 13 -24.19 3.97 -26.89
N ILE A 14 -23.79 2.97 -26.09
CA ILE A 14 -24.08 1.55 -26.34
C ILE A 14 -25.58 1.33 -26.60
N ASN A 15 -26.45 1.84 -25.73
CA ASN A 15 -27.90 1.68 -25.88
C ASN A 15 -28.43 2.34 -27.16
N THR A 16 -27.89 3.50 -27.53
CA THR A 16 -28.27 4.20 -28.77
C THR A 16 -27.83 3.40 -30.00
N ASN A 17 -26.57 2.97 -30.02
CA ASN A 17 -26.00 2.15 -31.10
C ASN A 17 -26.78 0.85 -31.29
N ASN A 18 -27.07 0.11 -30.22
CA ASN A 18 -27.83 -1.13 -30.26
C ASN A 18 -29.25 -0.92 -30.82
N LYS A 19 -29.91 0.20 -30.49
CA LYS A 19 -31.23 0.55 -31.06
C LYS A 19 -31.13 0.84 -32.55
N VAL A 20 -30.14 1.61 -32.97
CA VAL A 20 -29.91 1.97 -34.38
C VAL A 20 -29.62 0.72 -35.21
N VAL A 21 -28.75 -0.18 -34.74
CA VAL A 21 -28.45 -1.44 -35.43
C VAL A 21 -29.68 -2.34 -35.52
N LYS A 22 -30.46 -2.46 -34.44
CA LYS A 22 -31.70 -3.24 -34.43
C LYS A 22 -32.71 -2.72 -35.45
N GLU A 23 -32.84 -1.40 -35.57
CA GLU A 23 -33.75 -0.78 -36.53
C GLU A 23 -33.26 -0.95 -37.97
N ALA A 24 -31.97 -0.76 -38.24
CA ALA A 24 -31.37 -1.06 -39.55
C ALA A 24 -31.63 -2.52 -39.98
N ARG A 25 -31.50 -3.46 -39.04
CA ARG A 25 -31.83 -4.88 -39.27
C ARG A 25 -33.31 -5.11 -39.57
N ARG A 26 -34.20 -4.37 -38.91
CA ARG A 26 -35.66 -4.45 -39.12
C ARG A 26 -36.05 -3.97 -40.52
N VAL A 27 -35.44 -2.89 -40.99
CA VAL A 27 -35.72 -2.29 -42.31
C VAL A 27 -35.19 -3.14 -43.47
N ARG A 28 -34.19 -4.00 -43.24
CA ARG A 28 -33.58 -4.89 -44.24
C ARG A 28 -32.99 -4.17 -45.47
N ASP A 29 -32.62 -2.90 -45.31
CA ASP A 29 -31.91 -2.14 -46.34
C ASP A 29 -30.40 -2.34 -46.20
N ILE A 30 -29.77 -2.80 -47.27
CA ILE A 30 -28.33 -3.14 -47.30
C ILE A 30 -27.47 -1.89 -47.08
N ASN A 31 -27.86 -0.75 -47.65
CA ASN A 31 -27.09 0.48 -47.50
C ASN A 31 -27.10 0.97 -46.05
N THR A 32 -28.27 0.95 -45.41
CA THR A 32 -28.42 1.29 -43.99
C THR A 32 -27.63 0.32 -43.10
N MET A 33 -27.69 -0.99 -43.38
CA MET A 33 -26.92 -2.00 -42.63
C MET A 33 -25.40 -1.78 -42.73
N ASN A 34 -24.89 -1.44 -43.92
CA ASN A 34 -23.47 -1.15 -44.13
C ASN A 34 -23.01 0.10 -43.38
N LEU A 35 -23.87 1.14 -43.31
CA LEU A 35 -23.56 2.37 -42.59
C LEU A 35 -23.45 2.18 -41.06
N VAL A 36 -24.14 1.19 -40.51
CA VAL A 36 -24.18 0.93 -39.05
C VAL A 36 -23.33 -0.27 -38.62
N ALA A 37 -22.62 -0.92 -39.55
CA ALA A 37 -21.91 -2.17 -39.29
C ALA A 37 -20.90 -2.06 -38.13
N ASN A 38 -20.19 -0.93 -38.03
CA ASN A 38 -19.17 -0.73 -37.00
C ASN A 38 -19.76 -0.44 -35.61
N LEU A 39 -21.03 -0.05 -35.50
CA LEU A 39 -21.63 0.35 -34.22
C LEU A 39 -21.76 -0.82 -33.23
N ASP A 40 -21.90 -2.05 -33.73
CA ASP A 40 -21.89 -3.27 -32.91
C ASP A 40 -20.49 -3.49 -32.31
N ASP A 41 -19.44 -3.42 -33.14
CA ASP A 41 -18.05 -3.59 -32.70
C ASP A 41 -17.63 -2.50 -31.72
N GLU A 42 -18.02 -1.24 -31.97
CA GLU A 42 -17.79 -0.12 -31.07
C GLU A 42 -18.48 -0.33 -29.72
N SER A 43 -19.73 -0.81 -29.73
CA SER A 43 -20.48 -1.06 -28.49
C SER A 43 -19.82 -2.17 -27.67
N ILE A 44 -19.38 -3.25 -28.32
CA ILE A 44 -18.64 -4.34 -27.68
C ILE A 44 -17.33 -3.81 -27.08
N ALA A 45 -16.55 -3.03 -27.83
CA ALA A 45 -15.30 -2.47 -27.36
C ALA A 45 -15.50 -1.59 -26.11
N ILE A 46 -16.54 -0.74 -26.11
CA ILE A 46 -16.88 0.09 -24.95
C ILE A 46 -17.29 -0.78 -23.75
N GLU A 47 -18.11 -1.81 -23.95
CA GLU A 47 -18.49 -2.74 -22.87
C GLU A 47 -17.29 -3.47 -22.27
N THR A 48 -16.37 -3.94 -23.11
CA THR A 48 -15.13 -4.58 -22.67
C THR A 48 -14.32 -3.64 -21.78
N VAL A 49 -14.08 -2.40 -22.22
CA VAL A 49 -13.34 -1.41 -21.42
C VAL A 49 -14.06 -1.10 -20.10
N LEU A 50 -15.38 -0.95 -20.12
CA LEU A 50 -16.16 -0.70 -18.90
C LEU A 50 -16.04 -1.85 -17.89
N ASN A 51 -15.96 -3.10 -18.35
CA ASN A 51 -15.77 -4.24 -17.47
C ASN A 51 -14.34 -4.31 -16.91
N MET A 52 -13.32 -4.07 -17.75
CA MET A 52 -11.93 -3.96 -17.29
C MET A 52 -11.77 -2.89 -16.19
N LEU A 53 -12.44 -1.74 -16.35
CA LEU A 53 -12.42 -0.68 -15.34
C LEU A 53 -13.05 -1.13 -14.00
N LYS A 54 -14.15 -1.89 -14.03
CA LYS A 54 -14.75 -2.44 -12.80
C LYS A 54 -13.83 -3.43 -12.11
N GLU A 55 -13.17 -4.31 -12.86
CA GLU A 55 -12.21 -5.27 -12.31
C GLU A 55 -11.04 -4.53 -11.63
N LYS A 56 -10.53 -3.48 -12.27
CA LYS A 56 -9.48 -2.63 -11.69
C LYS A 56 -9.93 -1.89 -10.44
N ASP A 57 -11.18 -1.41 -10.38
CA ASP A 57 -11.70 -0.79 -9.15
C ASP A 57 -11.71 -1.78 -7.99
N VAL A 58 -12.11 -3.03 -8.22
CA VAL A 58 -12.10 -4.09 -7.19
C VAL A 58 -10.68 -4.40 -6.73
N GLU A 59 -9.73 -4.50 -7.66
CA GLU A 59 -8.31 -4.72 -7.37
C GLU A 59 -7.74 -3.57 -6.52
N ILE A 60 -8.03 -2.32 -6.88
CA ILE A 60 -7.62 -1.13 -6.13
C ILE A 60 -8.19 -1.14 -4.70
N GLU A 61 -9.46 -1.46 -4.53
CA GLU A 61 -10.08 -1.54 -3.19
C GLU A 61 -9.47 -2.64 -2.32
N LYS A 62 -9.06 -3.76 -2.93
CA LYS A 62 -8.30 -4.80 -2.21
C LYS A 62 -6.93 -4.28 -1.78
N LEU A 63 -6.17 -3.67 -2.69
CA LEU A 63 -4.85 -3.10 -2.40
C LEU A 63 -4.89 -2.02 -1.31
N LYS A 64 -5.93 -1.19 -1.27
CA LYS A 64 -6.12 -0.20 -0.20
C LYS A 64 -6.26 -0.86 1.18
N LYS A 65 -6.99 -1.98 1.27
CA LYS A 65 -7.13 -2.72 2.53
C LYS A 65 -5.82 -3.35 2.95
N ASP A 66 -5.12 -3.98 2.01
CA ASP A 66 -3.82 -4.61 2.27
C ASP A 66 -2.80 -3.55 2.73
N PHE A 67 -2.78 -2.39 2.07
CA PHE A 67 -1.91 -1.27 2.46
C PHE A 67 -2.21 -0.77 3.87
N LYS A 68 -3.49 -0.65 4.24
CA LYS A 68 -3.88 -0.24 5.60
C LYS A 68 -3.39 -1.22 6.67
N ILE A 69 -3.45 -2.52 6.40
CA ILE A 69 -2.94 -3.55 7.32
C ILE A 69 -1.41 -3.39 7.49
N VAL A 70 -0.69 -3.19 6.38
CA VAL A 70 0.77 -2.98 6.41
C VAL A 70 1.12 -1.72 7.20
N ASP A 71 0.39 -0.62 6.99
CA ASP A 71 0.59 0.66 7.68
C ASP A 71 0.39 0.54 9.21
N GLU A 72 -0.67 -0.18 9.61
CA GLU A 72 -0.94 -0.48 11.03
C GLU A 72 0.16 -1.36 11.66
N GLU A 73 0.69 -2.33 10.92
CA GLU A 73 1.76 -3.21 11.37
C GLU A 73 3.11 -2.49 11.46
N CYS A 74 3.45 -1.64 10.49
CA CYS A 74 4.62 -0.76 10.57
C CYS A 74 4.54 0.14 11.81
N SER A 75 3.40 0.80 12.02
CA SER A 75 3.15 1.63 13.21
C SER A 75 3.25 0.84 14.52
N ARG A 76 2.96 -0.46 14.51
CA ARG A 76 3.11 -1.35 15.68
C ARG A 76 4.58 -1.68 15.94
N LEU A 77 5.34 -1.95 14.89
CA LEU A 77 6.77 -2.26 14.96
C LEU A 77 7.59 -1.03 15.41
N GLU A 78 7.31 0.15 14.86
CA GLU A 78 7.95 1.41 15.28
C GLU A 78 7.76 1.67 16.79
N ARG A 79 6.54 1.47 17.30
CA ARG A 79 6.27 1.59 18.75
C ARG A 79 7.00 0.55 19.58
N LYS A 80 7.26 -0.63 19.02
CA LYS A 80 8.01 -1.69 19.72
C LYS A 80 9.50 -1.35 19.76
N GLU A 81 10.05 -0.89 18.64
CA GLU A 81 11.44 -0.43 18.51
C GLU A 81 11.71 0.74 19.46
N ALA A 82 10.86 1.78 19.45
CA ALA A 82 11.00 2.91 20.37
C ALA A 82 10.96 2.51 21.86
N LYS A 83 10.18 1.47 22.21
CA LYS A 83 10.19 0.91 23.57
C LYS A 83 11.47 0.15 23.90
N GLN A 84 12.04 -0.56 22.91
CA GLN A 84 13.32 -1.26 23.06
C GLN A 84 14.46 -0.26 23.25
N ASP A 85 14.51 0.80 22.44
CA ASP A 85 15.52 1.87 22.57
C ASP A 85 15.47 2.52 23.95
N LYS A 86 14.27 2.90 24.39
CA LYS A 86 14.09 3.47 25.74
C LYS A 86 14.52 2.51 26.85
N MET A 87 14.33 1.20 26.67
CA MET A 87 14.79 0.21 27.64
C MET A 87 16.32 0.13 27.66
N ILE A 88 16.97 0.18 26.49
CA ILE A 88 18.43 0.22 26.38
C ILE A 88 18.98 1.44 27.11
N ASP A 89 18.40 2.62 26.89
CA ASP A 89 18.78 3.86 27.59
C ASP A 89 18.72 3.68 29.10
N LEU A 90 17.59 3.23 29.62
CA LEU A 90 17.39 3.02 31.07
C LEU A 90 18.35 1.97 31.65
N MET A 91 18.64 0.90 30.90
CA MET A 91 19.62 -0.11 31.32
C MET A 91 21.03 0.48 31.36
N ALA A 92 21.42 1.26 30.36
CA ALA A 92 22.72 1.92 30.31
C ALA A 92 22.91 2.90 31.47
N GLU A 93 21.93 3.76 31.72
CA GLU A 93 21.90 4.69 32.86
C GLU A 93 22.04 3.93 34.19
N ARG A 94 21.24 2.87 34.38
CA ARG A 94 21.21 2.09 35.62
C ARG A 94 22.54 1.38 35.89
N ILE A 95 23.14 0.76 34.87
CA ILE A 95 24.42 0.07 35.00
C ILE A 95 25.53 1.08 35.30
N ASN A 96 25.59 2.18 34.55
CA ASN A 96 26.55 3.27 34.78
C ASN A 96 26.48 3.77 36.23
N TRP A 97 25.27 4.01 36.75
CA TRP A 97 25.06 4.41 38.14
C TRP A 97 25.53 3.36 39.16
N LEU A 98 25.21 2.08 38.94
CA LEU A 98 25.63 0.99 39.82
C LEU A 98 27.16 0.87 39.87
N CYS A 99 27.82 0.98 38.71
CA CYS A 99 29.27 0.90 38.62
C CYS A 99 29.96 2.04 39.38
N LYS A 100 29.48 3.28 39.19
CA LYS A 100 29.98 4.46 39.92
C LYS A 100 29.76 4.36 41.43
N THR A 101 28.57 3.91 41.84
CA THR A 101 28.20 3.83 43.27
C THR A 101 28.96 2.73 44.01
N ASN A 102 29.16 1.58 43.37
CA ASN A 102 29.81 0.43 44.00
C ASN A 102 31.34 0.39 43.78
N GLY A 103 31.92 1.40 43.13
CA GLY A 103 33.35 1.42 42.77
C GLY A 103 33.76 0.27 41.85
N ILE A 104 32.80 -0.28 41.08
CA ILE A 104 33.06 -1.37 40.12
C ILE A 104 33.61 -0.72 38.85
N LEU A 105 34.90 -0.86 38.62
CA LEU A 105 35.54 -0.60 37.33
C LEU A 105 35.10 -1.71 36.36
N LEU A 106 34.43 -1.35 35.27
CA LEU A 106 33.90 -2.31 34.29
C LEU A 106 34.98 -3.00 33.45
N ASP A 107 36.24 -2.56 33.53
CA ASP A 107 37.39 -3.39 33.15
C ASP A 107 38.67 -2.81 33.76
N LYS A 108 39.42 -3.60 34.55
CA LYS A 108 40.73 -3.20 35.07
C LYS A 108 41.87 -3.46 34.07
N GLU A 109 41.64 -4.20 32.99
CA GLU A 109 42.70 -4.65 32.07
C GLU A 109 42.92 -3.68 30.89
N HIS A 110 41.94 -2.85 30.53
CA HIS A 110 42.01 -2.04 29.29
C HIS A 110 41.97 -0.51 29.49
N GLY A 111 41.84 0.00 30.72
CA GLY A 111 41.90 1.44 30.99
C GLY A 111 40.79 2.28 30.37
N VAL A 112 39.70 1.64 29.90
CA VAL A 112 38.56 2.32 29.27
C VAL A 112 37.53 2.61 30.35
N ASN A 113 37.24 3.90 30.55
CA ASN A 113 36.18 4.35 31.42
C ASN A 113 34.85 4.07 30.71
N PHE A 114 34.25 2.89 30.92
CA PHE A 114 32.94 2.55 30.36
C PHE A 114 31.90 3.53 30.88
N ASP A 115 31.54 4.49 30.04
CA ASP A 115 30.49 5.45 30.33
C ASP A 115 29.13 4.91 29.86
N GLU A 116 28.08 5.69 30.10
CA GLU A 116 26.71 5.33 29.70
C GLU A 116 26.59 5.06 28.20
N LYS A 117 27.35 5.80 27.38
CA LYS A 117 27.31 5.72 25.92
C LYS A 117 27.94 4.41 25.45
N ASP A 118 29.03 3.98 26.07
CA ASP A 118 29.67 2.70 25.77
C ASP A 118 28.76 1.51 26.11
N ILE A 119 28.06 1.59 27.25
CA ILE A 119 27.10 0.57 27.68
C ILE A 119 25.91 0.52 26.73
N LYS A 120 25.37 1.67 26.33
CA LYS A 120 24.28 1.77 25.35
C LYS A 120 24.68 1.13 24.01
N GLN A 121 25.83 1.51 23.46
CA GLN A 121 26.33 0.94 22.20
C GLN A 121 26.54 -0.57 22.27
N TYR A 122 26.96 -1.11 23.42
CA TYR A 122 27.06 -2.55 23.60
C TYR A 122 25.71 -3.24 23.42
N PHE A 123 24.64 -2.72 24.02
CA PHE A 123 23.29 -3.29 23.89
C PHE A 123 22.70 -3.08 22.50
N GLU A 124 22.89 -1.91 21.87
CA GLU A 124 22.47 -1.65 20.49
C GLU A 124 23.06 -2.69 19.52
N ARG A 125 24.39 -2.92 19.59
CA ARG A 125 25.06 -3.95 18.79
C ARG A 125 24.54 -5.35 19.06
N LYS A 126 24.21 -5.69 20.31
CA LYS A 126 23.64 -6.99 20.66
C LYS A 126 22.24 -7.19 20.08
N VAL A 127 21.45 -6.13 19.92
CA VAL A 127 20.14 -6.19 19.26
C VAL A 127 20.30 -6.32 17.74
N GLU A 128 21.28 -5.63 17.13
CA GLU A 128 21.54 -5.65 15.69
C GLU A 128 22.10 -7.00 15.19
N TYR A 129 23.07 -7.57 15.90
CA TYR A 129 23.77 -8.80 15.49
C TYR A 129 23.29 -10.07 16.22
N GLY A 130 22.27 -9.96 17.07
CA GLY A 130 21.76 -11.05 17.90
C GLY A 130 20.76 -12.00 17.24
N ARG A 131 20.75 -12.10 15.90
CA ARG A 131 20.03 -13.17 15.17
C ARG A 131 20.97 -14.31 14.80
#